data_AF-A0A6I5CU20-F1
#
_entry.id   AF-A0A6I5CU20-F1
#
_cell.length_a   1.000
_cell.length_b   1.000
_cell.length_c   1.000
_cell.angle_alpha   90.00
_cell.angle_beta   90.00
_cell.angle_gamma   90.00
#
_symmetry.space_group_name_H-M   'P 1'
#
loop_
_entity.id
_entity.type
_entity.pdbx_description
1 polymer ?
#
loop_
_entity_poly.entity_id
_entity_poly.type
_entity_poly.pdbx_seq_one_letter_code
_entity_poly.pdbx_strand_id
1 'polypeptide(L)'
;PATPRYTGVSFLEAWFDDVDRAHPEIAALVGLGSAHAADGERGLFAQRGSGGHLRVYVMQRVPADWITASGLRPQHTEGIRAHLLDTYASWSPELLRLITDNDGPYVDRPLYALPVPHTWEHTPGVTLLGDAAHLMPPLGVGVNLAMLDAAELALALAGSATVDDAVRRYEERMLPRSAEIARMLEGGAEGLLATAETDADGLLRH
;
A
#
# COMPACT_ATOMS: atom_id res chain seq x y z
N PRO A 1 -9.44 -5.46 21.83
CA PRO A 1 -8.58 -4.70 20.87
C PRO A 1 -8.77 -5.26 19.47
N ALA A 2 -8.80 -4.39 18.45
CA ALA A 2 -8.89 -4.82 17.06
C ALA A 2 -7.52 -5.37 16.60
N THR A 3 -7.53 -6.47 15.86
CA THR A 3 -6.31 -7.10 15.33
C THR A 3 -6.28 -6.95 13.80
N PRO A 4 -5.21 -6.42 13.20
CA PRO A 4 -5.07 -6.36 11.75
C PRO A 4 -5.21 -7.74 11.11
N ARG A 5 -5.93 -7.81 9.99
CA ARG A 5 -6.13 -9.03 9.20
C ARG A 5 -5.48 -8.87 7.84
N TYR A 6 -4.80 -9.93 7.40
CA TYR A 6 -4.21 -9.99 6.06
C TYR A 6 -5.32 -9.90 5.02
N THR A 7 -5.11 -9.09 3.98
CA THR A 7 -6.13 -8.83 2.96
C THR A 7 -6.20 -9.91 1.88
N GLY A 8 -5.25 -10.84 1.84
CA GLY A 8 -5.11 -11.80 0.73
C GLY A 8 -4.19 -11.32 -0.39
N VAL A 9 -3.68 -10.08 -0.30
CA VAL A 9 -2.76 -9.49 -1.28
C VAL A 9 -1.42 -9.18 -0.62
N SER A 10 -0.33 -9.64 -1.23
CA SER A 10 1.03 -9.28 -0.83
C SER A 10 1.71 -8.41 -1.87
N PHE A 11 2.54 -7.47 -1.40
CA PHE A 11 3.46 -6.71 -2.22
C PHE A 11 4.89 -7.20 -1.99
N LEU A 12 5.65 -7.37 -3.06
CA LEU A 12 7.10 -7.30 -3.01
C LEU A 12 7.55 -5.95 -3.55
N GLU A 13 8.30 -5.24 -2.74
CA GLU A 13 8.92 -3.99 -3.13
C GLU A 13 10.29 -4.24 -3.76
N ALA A 14 10.53 -3.63 -4.90
CA ALA A 14 11.80 -3.56 -5.60
C ALA A 14 12.16 -2.09 -5.87
N TRP A 15 13.45 -1.77 -5.99
CA TRP A 15 13.92 -0.42 -6.28
C TRP A 15 14.96 -0.39 -7.39
N PHE A 16 15.05 0.78 -8.00
CA PHE A 16 15.98 1.12 -9.06
C PHE A 16 16.58 2.49 -8.72
N ASP A 17 17.90 2.58 -8.77
CA ASP A 17 18.68 3.78 -8.47
C ASP A 17 19.32 4.33 -9.75
N ASP A 18 19.56 5.65 -9.80
CA ASP A 18 20.11 6.34 -10.99
C ASP A 18 19.35 5.97 -12.28
N VAL A 19 18.01 5.88 -12.21
CA VAL A 19 17.17 5.20 -13.22
C VAL A 19 17.34 5.75 -14.64
N ASP A 20 17.60 7.05 -14.79
CA ASP A 20 17.80 7.66 -16.11
C ASP A 20 19.08 7.21 -16.81
N ARG A 21 20.08 6.78 -16.04
CA ARG A 21 21.39 6.39 -16.55
C ARG A 21 21.64 4.89 -16.44
N ALA A 22 21.31 4.29 -15.31
CA ALA A 22 21.51 2.87 -15.04
C ALA A 22 20.41 2.02 -15.69
N HIS A 23 19.18 2.54 -15.77
CA HIS A 23 18.00 1.79 -16.23
C HIS A 23 17.14 2.57 -17.24
N PRO A 24 17.73 3.10 -18.34
CA PRO A 24 17.04 4.04 -19.23
C PRO A 24 15.77 3.46 -19.86
N GLU A 25 15.72 2.14 -20.05
CA GLU A 25 14.54 1.46 -20.58
C GLU A 25 13.42 1.32 -19.54
N ILE A 26 13.76 1.15 -18.25
CA ILE A 26 12.78 1.22 -17.15
C ILE A 26 12.26 2.64 -17.00
N ALA A 27 13.15 3.63 -17.07
CA ALA A 27 12.77 5.04 -17.02
C ALA A 27 11.80 5.40 -18.17
N ALA A 28 12.06 4.91 -19.38
CA ALA A 28 11.19 5.12 -20.54
C ALA A 28 9.84 4.41 -20.39
N LEU A 29 9.83 3.17 -19.87
CA LEU A 29 8.61 2.39 -19.66
C LEU A 29 7.67 3.04 -18.63
N VAL A 30 8.23 3.58 -17.54
CA VAL A 30 7.44 4.18 -16.44
C VAL A 30 7.15 5.65 -16.68
N GLY A 31 8.01 6.35 -17.44
CA GLY A 31 7.88 7.77 -17.71
C GLY A 31 8.21 8.65 -16.50
N LEU A 32 7.58 9.83 -16.44
CA LEU A 32 7.85 10.84 -15.41
C LEU A 32 6.97 10.72 -14.15
N GLY A 33 6.06 9.74 -14.11
CA GLY A 33 5.10 9.58 -13.02
C GLY A 33 5.05 8.13 -12.52
N SER A 34 3.92 7.49 -12.74
CA SER A 34 3.71 6.08 -12.39
C SER A 34 3.17 5.29 -13.57
N ALA A 35 3.46 3.99 -13.59
CA ALA A 35 2.86 3.02 -14.48
C ALA A 35 2.21 1.90 -13.66
N HIS A 36 1.07 1.42 -14.13
CA HIS A 36 0.33 0.32 -13.50
C HIS A 36 -0.10 -0.67 -14.58
N ALA A 37 0.03 -1.95 -14.26
CA ALA A 37 -0.49 -3.05 -15.06
C ALA A 37 -1.01 -4.14 -14.10
N ALA A 38 -2.14 -4.76 -14.44
CA ALA A 38 -2.72 -5.82 -13.64
C ALA A 38 -3.59 -6.77 -14.48
N ASP A 39 -3.76 -8.00 -14.01
CA ASP A 39 -4.46 -9.09 -14.74
C ASP A 39 -5.59 -9.77 -13.94
N GLY A 40 -6.01 -9.21 -12.81
CA GLY A 40 -7.02 -9.76 -11.91
C GLY A 40 -6.45 -10.55 -10.73
N GLU A 41 -5.25 -11.12 -10.88
CA GLU A 41 -4.56 -11.92 -9.85
C GLU A 41 -3.21 -11.32 -9.45
N ARG A 42 -2.57 -10.62 -10.38
CA ARG A 42 -1.22 -10.07 -10.28
C ARG A 42 -1.23 -8.63 -10.77
N GLY A 43 -0.30 -7.84 -10.24
CA GLY A 43 -0.11 -6.45 -10.60
C GLY A 43 1.35 -6.01 -10.52
N LEU A 44 1.68 -4.95 -11.24
CA LEU A 44 2.90 -4.16 -11.09
C LEU A 44 2.49 -2.69 -10.97
N PHE A 45 2.95 -2.02 -9.91
CA PHE A 45 2.86 -0.56 -9.80
C PHE A 45 4.27 0.01 -9.67
N ALA A 46 4.69 0.75 -10.69
CA ALA A 46 5.96 1.44 -10.70
C ALA A 46 5.72 2.93 -10.46
N GLN A 47 6.48 3.52 -9.54
CA GLN A 47 6.43 4.95 -9.27
C GLN A 47 7.85 5.52 -9.27
N ARG A 48 8.04 6.55 -10.09
CA ARG A 48 9.26 7.33 -10.09
C ARG A 48 9.24 8.32 -8.93
N GLY A 49 10.26 8.26 -8.09
CA GLY A 49 10.53 9.17 -7.00
C GLY A 49 11.46 10.33 -7.40
N SER A 50 11.78 11.19 -6.43
CA SER A 50 12.80 12.22 -6.60
C SER A 50 14.21 11.60 -6.65
N GLY A 51 15.19 12.34 -7.18
CA GLY A 51 16.60 11.94 -7.13
C GLY A 51 17.00 10.78 -8.06
N GLY A 52 16.16 10.42 -9.04
CA GLY A 52 16.45 9.30 -9.95
C GLY A 52 16.14 7.93 -9.36
N HIS A 53 15.40 7.87 -8.26
CA HIS A 53 14.93 6.63 -7.66
C HIS A 53 13.58 6.21 -8.26
N LEU A 54 13.37 4.91 -8.41
CA LEU A 54 12.09 4.34 -8.83
C LEU A 54 11.79 3.13 -7.95
N ARG A 55 10.54 3.01 -7.50
CA ARG A 55 10.05 1.86 -6.74
C ARG A 55 9.03 1.10 -7.56
N VAL A 56 9.11 -0.22 -7.51
CA VAL A 56 8.13 -1.14 -8.09
C VAL A 56 7.53 -1.95 -6.97
N TYR A 57 6.20 -2.03 -6.93
CA TYR A 57 5.47 -2.98 -6.11
C TYR A 57 4.95 -4.08 -7.02
N VAL A 58 5.47 -5.29 -6.81
CA VAL A 58 5.02 -6.53 -7.43
C VAL A 58 3.89 -7.08 -6.55
N MET A 59 2.67 -7.09 -7.07
CA MET A 59 1.45 -7.35 -6.30
C MET A 59 0.86 -8.69 -6.69
N GLN A 60 0.48 -9.52 -5.71
CA GLN A 60 -0.05 -10.85 -5.98
C GLN A 60 -1.13 -11.26 -4.98
N ARG A 61 -2.16 -11.98 -5.44
CA ARG A 61 -3.11 -12.69 -4.56
C ARG A 61 -2.49 -14.02 -4.11
N VAL A 62 -1.92 -14.04 -2.92
CA VAL A 62 -1.17 -15.19 -2.37
C VAL A 62 -1.32 -15.28 -0.85
N PRO A 63 -1.06 -16.44 -0.21
CA PRO A 63 -0.93 -16.52 1.25
C PRO A 63 0.15 -15.57 1.79
N ALA A 64 -0.01 -15.08 3.02
CA ALA A 64 0.97 -14.15 3.62
C ALA A 64 2.37 -14.75 3.78
N ASP A 65 2.48 -16.08 3.85
CA ASP A 65 3.72 -16.84 4.02
C ASP A 65 4.22 -17.48 2.71
N TRP A 66 3.75 -17.00 1.55
CA TRP A 66 4.01 -17.60 0.23
C TRP A 66 5.50 -17.81 -0.07
N ILE A 67 6.39 -16.91 0.38
CA ILE A 67 7.85 -17.05 0.21
C ILE A 67 8.32 -18.35 0.85
N THR A 68 8.00 -18.54 2.14
CA THR A 68 8.39 -19.74 2.87
C THR A 68 7.64 -20.98 2.41
N ALA A 69 6.36 -20.84 2.04
CA ALA A 69 5.55 -21.92 1.48
C ALA A 69 6.09 -22.41 0.13
N SER A 70 6.78 -21.55 -0.62
CA SER A 70 7.49 -21.89 -1.86
C SER A 70 8.89 -22.46 -1.65
N GLY A 71 9.29 -22.70 -0.39
CA GLY A 71 10.64 -23.18 -0.04
C GLY A 71 11.73 -22.12 -0.16
N LEU A 72 11.36 -20.84 -0.29
CA LEU A 72 12.29 -19.71 -0.40
C LEU A 72 12.52 -19.06 0.98
N ARG A 73 13.49 -18.14 1.03
CA ARG A 73 13.74 -17.28 2.18
C ARG A 73 13.56 -15.83 1.75
N PRO A 74 13.08 -14.91 2.61
CA PRO A 74 12.88 -13.52 2.21
C PRO A 74 14.13 -12.81 1.67
N GLN A 75 15.32 -13.24 2.08
CA GLN A 75 16.59 -12.67 1.64
C GLN A 75 17.13 -13.30 0.35
N HIS A 76 16.44 -14.31 -0.21
CA HIS A 76 16.90 -15.06 -1.38
C HIS A 76 16.42 -14.40 -2.68
N THR A 77 17.00 -13.24 -3.01
CA THR A 77 16.60 -12.41 -4.17
C THR A 77 16.50 -13.21 -5.47
N GLU A 78 17.51 -13.99 -5.82
CA GLU A 78 17.51 -14.74 -7.09
C GLU A 78 16.44 -15.83 -7.14
N GLY A 79 16.19 -16.53 -6.03
CA GLY A 79 15.10 -17.50 -5.96
C GLY A 79 13.72 -16.84 -6.04
N ILE A 80 13.55 -15.69 -5.39
CA ILE A 80 12.31 -14.89 -5.49
C ILE A 80 12.12 -14.40 -6.93
N ARG A 81 13.17 -13.85 -7.56
CA ARG A 81 13.15 -13.39 -8.96
C ARG A 81 12.72 -14.51 -9.90
N ALA A 82 13.31 -15.70 -9.76
CA ALA A 82 12.96 -16.87 -10.57
C ALA A 82 11.49 -17.31 -10.36
N HIS A 83 11.02 -17.33 -9.11
CA HIS A 83 9.62 -17.63 -8.81
C HIS A 83 8.65 -16.60 -9.40
N LEU A 84 9.00 -15.31 -9.32
CA LEU A 84 8.21 -14.25 -9.94
C LEU A 84 8.20 -14.36 -11.46
N LEU A 85 9.32 -14.71 -12.10
CA LEU A 85 9.38 -14.90 -13.56
C LEU A 85 8.49 -16.05 -14.03
N ASP A 86 8.43 -17.16 -13.28
CA ASP A 86 7.47 -18.24 -13.56
C ASP A 86 6.03 -17.76 -13.34
N THR A 87 5.79 -17.06 -12.22
CA THR A 87 4.47 -16.54 -11.88
C THR A 87 3.97 -15.49 -12.88
N TYR A 88 4.85 -14.70 -13.51
CA TYR A 88 4.48 -13.66 -14.47
C TYR A 88 4.79 -14.06 -15.92
N ALA A 89 5.04 -15.34 -16.21
CA ALA A 89 5.57 -15.80 -17.51
C ALA A 89 4.73 -15.38 -18.74
N SER A 90 3.44 -15.08 -18.57
CA SER A 90 2.55 -14.61 -19.65
C SER A 90 2.62 -13.11 -19.93
N TRP A 91 3.35 -12.34 -19.13
CA TRP A 91 3.48 -10.89 -19.25
C TRP A 91 4.52 -10.51 -20.30
N SER A 92 4.45 -9.28 -20.81
CA SER A 92 5.38 -8.82 -21.84
C SER A 92 6.82 -8.79 -21.31
N PRO A 93 7.83 -9.07 -22.15
CA PRO A 93 9.23 -9.00 -21.75
C PRO A 93 9.62 -7.65 -21.14
N GLU A 94 9.04 -6.55 -21.63
CA GLU A 94 9.29 -5.20 -21.11
C GLU A 94 8.77 -5.04 -19.67
N LEU A 95 7.58 -5.56 -19.36
CA LEU A 95 7.02 -5.51 -18.01
C LEU A 95 7.80 -6.42 -17.04
N LEU A 96 8.28 -7.58 -17.50
CA LEU A 96 9.10 -8.47 -16.68
C LEU A 96 10.40 -7.81 -16.21
N ARG A 97 10.89 -6.78 -16.90
CA ARG A 97 12.09 -6.05 -16.48
C ARG A 97 11.90 -5.23 -15.21
N LEU A 98 10.67 -4.82 -14.90
CA LEU A 98 10.33 -4.22 -13.61
C LEU A 98 10.53 -5.19 -12.45
N ILE A 99 10.59 -6.50 -12.72
CA ILE A 99 10.99 -7.53 -11.77
C ILE A 99 12.50 -7.78 -11.89
N THR A 100 13.04 -8.00 -13.09
CA THR A 100 14.39 -8.56 -13.28
C THR A 100 15.55 -7.59 -13.16
N ASP A 101 15.34 -6.29 -13.38
CA ASP A 101 16.47 -5.36 -13.52
C ASP A 101 16.72 -4.55 -12.24
N ASN A 102 16.00 -4.86 -11.16
CA ASN A 102 16.07 -4.11 -9.90
C ASN A 102 17.43 -4.25 -9.18
N ASP A 103 17.80 -3.22 -8.41
CA ASP A 103 19.14 -3.04 -7.84
C ASP A 103 19.34 -3.65 -6.44
N GLY A 104 18.38 -4.45 -5.94
CA GLY A 104 18.41 -4.87 -4.55
C GLY A 104 17.66 -6.16 -4.23
N PRO A 105 17.60 -6.52 -2.93
CA PRO A 105 16.67 -7.55 -2.47
C PRO A 105 15.23 -7.06 -2.56
N TYR A 106 14.32 -7.99 -2.81
CA TYR A 106 12.90 -7.71 -2.63
C TYR A 106 12.57 -7.57 -1.14
N VAL A 107 11.71 -6.61 -0.82
CA VAL A 107 11.17 -6.45 0.54
C VAL A 107 9.72 -6.90 0.55
N ASP A 108 9.45 -7.93 1.35
CA ASP A 108 8.10 -8.48 1.52
C ASP A 108 7.22 -7.53 2.35
N ARG A 109 6.06 -7.20 1.81
CA ARG A 109 5.09 -6.22 2.32
C ARG A 109 3.67 -6.79 2.21
N PRO A 110 3.32 -7.84 2.96
CA PRO A 110 1.94 -8.32 3.02
C PRO A 110 1.00 -7.21 3.49
N LEU A 111 -0.15 -7.05 2.81
CA LEU A 111 -1.10 -6.00 3.16
C LEU A 111 -2.03 -6.45 4.28
N TYR A 112 -2.13 -5.63 5.31
CA TYR A 112 -3.04 -5.82 6.43
C TYR A 112 -3.99 -4.64 6.54
N ALA A 113 -5.20 -4.90 7.03
CA ALA A 113 -6.18 -3.87 7.37
C ALA A 113 -6.83 -4.19 8.71
N LEU A 114 -7.23 -3.16 9.46
CA LEU A 114 -8.05 -3.35 10.65
C LEU A 114 -9.49 -3.73 10.25
N PRO A 115 -10.22 -4.50 11.09
CA PRO A 115 -11.63 -4.79 10.88
C PRO A 115 -12.47 -3.52 10.74
N VAL A 116 -13.51 -3.56 9.91
CA VAL A 116 -14.39 -2.42 9.66
C VAL A 116 -15.85 -2.80 10.00
N PRO A 117 -16.58 -1.96 10.76
CA PRO A 117 -16.06 -0.93 11.66
C PRO A 117 -15.37 -1.58 12.87
N HIS A 118 -14.44 -0.86 13.49
CA HIS A 118 -13.98 -1.19 14.83
C HIS A 118 -13.91 0.08 15.68
N THR A 119 -14.06 -0.09 16.98
CA THR A 119 -13.95 0.97 17.99
C THR A 119 -13.26 0.40 19.22
N TRP A 120 -12.93 1.27 20.17
CA TRP A 120 -12.41 0.89 21.47
C TRP A 120 -13.19 1.59 22.59
N GLU A 121 -13.09 1.04 23.80
CA GLU A 121 -13.58 1.73 24.99
C GLU A 121 -12.64 2.90 25.30
N HIS A 122 -13.23 4.06 25.54
CA HIS A 122 -12.48 5.27 25.86
C HIS A 122 -11.66 5.09 27.14
N THR A 123 -10.39 5.47 27.08
CA THR A 123 -9.47 5.43 28.23
C THR A 123 -8.96 6.84 28.53
N PRO A 124 -9.09 7.32 29.78
CA PRO A 124 -8.71 8.68 30.08
C PRO A 124 -7.26 9.03 29.74
N GLY A 125 -7.09 10.08 28.93
CA GLY A 125 -5.79 10.58 28.50
C GLY A 125 -5.02 9.71 27.50
N VAL A 126 -5.64 8.65 26.95
CA VAL A 126 -5.01 7.74 25.99
C VAL A 126 -5.88 7.60 24.75
N THR A 127 -5.29 7.71 23.57
CA THR A 127 -5.99 7.51 22.29
C THR A 127 -5.03 7.00 21.21
N LEU A 128 -5.58 6.69 20.03
CA LEU A 128 -4.87 6.20 18.86
C LEU A 128 -5.04 7.17 17.70
N LEU A 129 -4.08 7.23 16.78
CA LEU A 129 -4.15 7.99 15.53
C LEU A 129 -3.42 7.26 14.39
N GLY A 130 -3.70 7.64 13.16
CA GLY A 130 -3.11 7.04 11.97
C GLY A 130 -3.37 5.54 11.88
N ASP A 131 -2.40 4.79 11.37
CA ASP A 131 -2.53 3.33 11.19
C ASP A 131 -2.84 2.58 12.49
N ALA A 132 -2.46 3.11 13.66
CA ALA A 132 -2.83 2.51 14.94
C ALA A 132 -4.35 2.56 15.19
N ALA A 133 -5.02 3.61 14.70
CA ALA A 133 -6.46 3.78 14.80
C ALA A 133 -7.22 3.17 13.62
N HIS A 134 -6.63 3.16 12.42
CA HIS A 134 -7.38 2.86 11.20
C HIS A 134 -6.53 2.39 10.01
N LEU A 135 -5.57 1.48 10.24
CA LEU A 135 -4.82 0.82 9.16
C LEU A 135 -5.74 0.29 8.04
N MET A 136 -5.48 0.73 6.81
CA MET A 136 -6.24 0.43 5.59
C MET A 136 -5.29 0.08 4.43
N PRO A 137 -5.78 -0.58 3.36
CA PRO A 137 -4.99 -0.78 2.15
C PRO A 137 -4.42 0.54 1.59
N PRO A 138 -3.18 0.55 1.05
CA PRO A 138 -2.44 1.77 0.73
C PRO A 138 -2.92 2.42 -0.59
N LEU A 139 -4.17 2.86 -0.63
CA LEU A 139 -4.80 3.54 -1.77
C LEU A 139 -4.58 5.06 -1.76
N GLY A 140 -3.43 5.52 -1.24
CA GLY A 140 -3.06 6.94 -1.21
C GLY A 140 -3.73 7.79 -0.13
N VAL A 141 -4.56 7.21 0.75
CA VAL A 141 -5.30 7.97 1.78
C VAL A 141 -4.66 7.96 3.17
N GLY A 142 -3.88 6.93 3.51
CA GLY A 142 -3.49 6.66 4.91
C GLY A 142 -2.72 7.80 5.58
N VAL A 143 -1.68 8.30 4.92
CA VAL A 143 -0.84 9.38 5.48
C VAL A 143 -1.62 10.68 5.65
N ASN A 144 -2.46 11.04 4.69
CA ASN A 144 -3.29 12.25 4.78
C ASN A 144 -4.25 12.19 5.97
N LEU A 145 -4.81 11.00 6.25
CA LEU A 145 -5.69 10.78 7.40
C LEU A 145 -4.92 10.83 8.72
N ALA A 146 -3.73 10.23 8.78
CA ALA A 146 -2.88 10.32 9.97
C ALA A 146 -2.47 11.79 10.27
N MET A 147 -2.21 12.59 9.24
CA MET A 147 -1.93 14.02 9.40
C MET A 147 -3.16 14.80 9.87
N LEU A 148 -4.34 14.49 9.33
CA LEU A 148 -5.60 15.08 9.79
C LEU A 148 -5.87 14.73 11.25
N ASP A 149 -5.67 13.47 11.64
CA ASP A 149 -5.81 13.03 13.03
C ASP A 149 -4.92 13.83 13.97
N ALA A 150 -3.63 13.96 13.61
CA ALA A 150 -2.65 14.69 14.41
C ALA A 150 -3.06 16.16 14.59
N ALA A 151 -3.55 16.79 13.53
CA ALA A 151 -4.05 18.17 13.59
C ALA A 151 -5.31 18.29 14.45
N GLU A 152 -6.28 17.39 14.29
CA GLU A 152 -7.51 17.38 15.07
C GLU A 152 -7.26 17.15 16.57
N LEU A 153 -6.37 16.21 16.90
CA LEU A 153 -5.95 15.93 18.27
C LEU A 153 -5.22 17.12 18.88
N ALA A 154 -4.27 17.74 18.15
CA ALA A 154 -3.55 18.91 18.64
C ALA A 154 -4.49 20.09 18.92
N LEU A 155 -5.46 20.33 18.03
CA LEU A 155 -6.49 21.37 18.23
C LEU A 155 -7.42 21.06 19.39
N ALA A 156 -7.77 19.79 19.61
CA ALA A 156 -8.55 19.38 20.77
C ALA A 156 -7.78 19.60 22.07
N LEU A 157 -6.49 19.23 22.12
CA LEU A 157 -5.62 19.44 23.26
C LEU A 157 -5.45 20.93 23.60
N ALA A 158 -5.29 21.79 22.58
CA ALA A 158 -5.15 23.23 22.78
C ALA A 158 -6.46 23.91 23.24
N GLY A 159 -7.62 23.32 22.94
CA GLY A 159 -8.94 23.93 23.14
C GLY A 159 -9.75 23.39 24.32
N SER A 160 -9.27 22.35 25.00
CA SER A 160 -10.00 21.69 26.10
C SER A 160 -9.39 22.01 27.46
N ALA A 161 -10.24 22.00 28.50
CA ALA A 161 -9.80 22.25 29.87
C ALA A 161 -8.98 21.08 30.46
N THR A 162 -9.26 19.85 30.01
CA THR A 162 -8.54 18.65 30.42
C THR A 162 -8.11 17.82 29.21
N VAL A 163 -7.09 16.98 29.40
CA VAL A 163 -6.64 16.03 28.38
C VAL A 163 -7.73 15.01 28.07
N ASP A 164 -8.52 14.59 29.07
CA ASP A 164 -9.64 13.65 28.87
C ASP A 164 -10.69 14.22 27.93
N ASP A 165 -11.09 15.47 28.16
CA ASP A 165 -12.06 16.17 27.30
C ASP A 165 -11.53 16.34 25.87
N ALA A 166 -10.22 16.61 25.72
CA ALA A 166 -9.58 16.68 24.41
C ALA A 166 -9.64 15.33 23.68
N VAL A 167 -9.31 14.23 24.37
CA VAL A 167 -9.35 12.88 23.79
C VAL A 167 -10.77 12.52 23.36
N ARG A 168 -11.79 12.72 24.21
CA ARG A 168 -13.19 12.43 23.84
C ARG A 168 -13.61 13.19 22.60
N ARG A 169 -13.35 14.50 22.57
CA ARG A 169 -13.71 15.36 21.44
C ARG A 169 -13.02 14.95 20.14
N TYR A 170 -11.77 14.49 20.24
CA TYR A 170 -11.03 13.97 19.09
C TYR A 170 -11.64 12.64 18.60
N GLU A 171 -11.87 11.68 19.49
CA GLU A 171 -12.43 10.36 19.16
C GLU A 171 -13.84 10.47 18.54
N GLU A 172 -14.68 11.38 19.04
CA GLU A 172 -16.03 11.65 18.51
C GLU A 172 -16.03 12.07 17.03
N ARG A 173 -14.94 12.67 16.54
CA ARG A 173 -14.79 13.09 15.14
C ARG A 173 -14.06 12.06 14.30
N MET A 174 -12.94 11.55 14.84
CA MET A 174 -12.06 10.65 14.10
C MET A 174 -12.70 9.27 13.88
N LEU A 175 -13.41 8.70 14.86
CA LEU A 175 -13.96 7.34 14.74
C LEU A 175 -15.01 7.23 13.62
N PRO A 176 -16.03 8.11 13.52
CA PRO A 176 -17.00 8.03 12.43
C PRO A 176 -16.37 8.22 11.04
N ARG A 177 -15.47 9.21 10.89
CA ARG A 177 -14.73 9.45 9.64
C ARG A 177 -13.92 8.23 9.23
N SER A 178 -13.17 7.67 10.17
CA SER A 178 -12.30 6.51 9.90
C SER A 178 -13.12 5.29 9.51
N ALA A 179 -14.24 5.04 10.20
CA ALA A 179 -15.15 3.94 9.86
C ALA A 179 -15.82 4.13 8.49
N GLU A 180 -16.11 5.36 8.07
CA GLU A 180 -16.65 5.67 6.74
C GLU A 180 -15.63 5.41 5.64
N ILE A 181 -14.43 5.95 5.79
CA ILE A 181 -13.36 5.77 4.79
C ILE A 181 -12.96 4.30 4.71
N ALA A 182 -12.84 3.61 5.83
CA ALA A 182 -12.49 2.20 5.83
C ALA A 182 -13.56 1.34 5.13
N ARG A 183 -14.85 1.70 5.22
CA ARG A 183 -15.94 1.05 4.46
C ARG A 183 -15.80 1.31 2.95
N MET A 184 -15.43 2.53 2.56
CA MET A 184 -15.23 2.87 1.14
C MET A 184 -14.05 2.12 0.51
N LEU A 185 -13.07 1.70 1.32
CA LEU A 185 -11.86 1.02 0.87
C LEU A 185 -11.88 -0.49 1.16
N GLU A 186 -13.02 -1.02 1.63
CA GLU A 186 -13.22 -2.45 1.79
C GLU A 186 -13.15 -3.12 0.42
N GLY A 187 -12.32 -4.16 0.27
CA GLY A 187 -12.01 -4.76 -1.02
C GLY A 187 -11.02 -3.95 -1.89
N GLY A 188 -10.48 -2.85 -1.37
CA GLY A 188 -9.59 -1.96 -2.11
C GLY A 188 -8.23 -2.59 -2.47
N ALA A 189 -7.77 -3.59 -1.71
CA ALA A 189 -6.56 -4.32 -2.03
C ALA A 189 -6.71 -5.16 -3.31
N GLU A 190 -7.90 -5.72 -3.53
CA GLU A 190 -8.26 -6.46 -4.73
C GLU A 190 -8.41 -5.54 -5.93
N GLY A 191 -8.91 -4.32 -5.72
CA GLY A 191 -8.98 -3.27 -6.76
C GLY A 191 -7.62 -2.92 -7.37
N LEU A 192 -6.52 -3.07 -6.63
CA LEU A 192 -5.15 -2.85 -7.15
C LEU A 192 -4.73 -3.89 -8.20
N LEU A 193 -5.40 -5.05 -8.21
CA LEU A 193 -5.17 -6.14 -9.16
C LEU A 193 -6.20 -6.16 -10.28
N ALA A 194 -7.24 -5.30 -10.22
CA ALA A 194 -8.26 -5.27 -11.25
C ALA A 194 -7.65 -4.87 -12.60
N THR A 195 -8.03 -5.59 -13.66
CA THR A 195 -7.74 -5.15 -15.03
C THR A 195 -8.38 -3.79 -15.25
N ALA A 196 -7.69 -2.86 -15.91
CA ALA A 196 -8.33 -1.64 -16.36
C ALA A 196 -9.56 -2.03 -17.22
N GLU A 197 -10.76 -1.78 -16.71
CA GLU A 197 -11.94 -1.82 -17.55
C GLU A 197 -11.72 -0.75 -18.63
N THR A 198 -11.61 -1.19 -19.88
CA THR A 198 -11.72 -0.29 -21.03
C THR A 198 -13.15 0.24 -21.06
N ASP A 199 -13.46 1.20 -20.19
CA ASP A 199 -14.59 2.08 -20.43
C ASP A 199 -14.25 2.89 -21.67
N ALA A 200 -15.10 2.75 -22.68
CA ALA A 200 -14.97 3.31 -24.02
C ALA A 200 -14.98 4.86 -24.07
N ASP A 201 -14.80 5.55 -22.94
CA ASP A 201 -14.80 7.01 -22.83
C ASP A 201 -13.54 7.60 -22.16
N GLY A 202 -12.40 6.87 -22.22
CA GLY A 202 -11.07 7.46 -22.34
C GLY A 202 -10.75 8.70 -21.49
N LEU A 203 -11.04 8.68 -20.19
CA LEU A 203 -10.69 9.75 -19.26
C LEU A 203 -10.52 9.20 -17.83
N LEU A 204 -9.31 8.73 -17.53
CA LEU A 204 -8.82 8.72 -16.15
C LEU A 204 -8.61 10.19 -15.74
N ARG A 205 -9.54 10.74 -14.96
CA ARG A 205 -9.30 12.02 -14.25
C ARG A 205 -8.80 11.71 -12.85
N HIS A 206 -7.61 12.23 -12.54
CA HIS A 206 -7.08 12.40 -11.20
C HIS A 206 -7.98 13.30 -10.34
#